data_AF-A0A1V5D3W8-F1
#
_entry.id   AF-A0A1V5D3W8-F1
#
_cell.length_a   1.000
_cell.length_b   1.000
_cell.length_c   1.000
_cell.angle_alpha   90.00
_cell.angle_beta   90.00
_cell.angle_gamma   90.00
#
_symmetry.space_group_name_H-M   'P 1'
#
loop_
_entity.id
_entity.type
_entity.pdbx_description
1 polymer ?
#
loop_
_entity_poly.entity_id
_entity_poly.type
_entity_poly.pdbx_seq_one_letter_code
_entity_poly.pdbx_strand_id
1 'polypeptide(L)'
;MIQGSVESRDVFLSHRGTDKPFVRRLAGDIEAERWGDRCLTAWLDEAEIRPGHSVPGMINYGLERSRFVVLVMTSAYFNSDSGWTDAEWHAALHTDPDNRQGRIIPIVAGDCPYVPMLLRHLLSLDLRGNNYDRDLRRLLAVLRNEPLPRPITHRGQLIRSNGLVDRVTLVAERAVPEGDPDTIEEKLSCNLLPVERMPICLYEAPIRSDLRETRKDGSERLPSKSRLKERIVKAQIDAGAENARMPAFRVVGDHVFSFHDLETDESVLATIVNQQEVTPIRLVDAIQDEDDRRLLVSLLNMSLTRHLMRNGLLIDNKRDNRFYFPPHEGKAREVIWKPFRNQTKRTVTKPYNQGNSIIYWLHQAAYIKVVFLASRFFLQITPTWLLTEDGKTIKGGPEVGRVVNRWVGRERNLNVLYHVRFWTSVLRRGPGPICVKVGEQTMDVSTVPAFVCQSYGIAGDQKDILEVLDEIAPEIALEEENLEVETYASGDEEDDFTDFADDQEARDD
;
A
#
# COMPACT_ATOMS: atom_id res chain seq x y z
N MET A 1 -30.41 -53.92 10.03
CA MET A 1 -29.40 -53.59 11.05
C MET A 1 -28.41 -52.62 10.42
N ILE A 2 -28.16 -51.54 11.16
CA ILE A 2 -27.36 -50.33 10.91
C ILE A 2 -26.16 -50.55 9.96
N GLN A 3 -26.14 -49.83 8.83
CA GLN A 3 -24.93 -49.55 8.06
C GLN A 3 -23.99 -48.72 8.96
N GLY A 4 -22.97 -49.36 9.52
CA GLY A 4 -21.88 -48.66 10.21
C GLY A 4 -21.08 -47.85 9.20
N SER A 5 -21.06 -46.53 9.36
CA SER A 5 -20.11 -45.66 8.68
C SER A 5 -18.69 -46.21 8.87
N VAL A 6 -17.99 -46.46 7.77
CA VAL A 6 -16.60 -46.94 7.79
C VAL A 6 -15.75 -45.84 8.41
N GLU A 7 -15.28 -46.00 9.65
CA GLU A 7 -14.40 -45.03 10.31
C GLU A 7 -13.06 -44.96 9.58
N SER A 8 -12.87 -43.92 8.78
CA SER A 8 -11.57 -43.53 8.22
C SER A 8 -10.87 -42.59 9.20
N ARG A 9 -9.56 -42.80 9.41
CA ARG A 9 -8.72 -41.98 10.28
C ARG A 9 -7.98 -40.94 9.44
N ASP A 10 -7.64 -39.80 10.05
CA ASP A 10 -6.89 -38.76 9.35
C ASP A 10 -5.41 -39.14 9.20
N VAL A 11 -4.83 -39.76 10.23
CA VAL A 11 -3.42 -40.10 10.23
C VAL A 11 -3.13 -41.44 10.92
N PHE A 12 -2.29 -42.26 10.30
CA PHE A 12 -1.69 -43.44 10.88
C PHE A 12 -0.31 -43.10 11.43
N LEU A 13 -0.04 -43.38 12.70
CA LEU A 13 1.27 -43.11 13.33
C LEU A 13 2.12 -44.39 13.38
N SER A 14 2.91 -44.64 12.32
CA SER A 14 3.86 -45.76 12.30
C SER A 14 5.05 -45.45 13.19
N HIS A 15 5.31 -46.32 14.17
CA HIS A 15 6.33 -46.10 15.18
C HIS A 15 6.84 -47.40 15.79
N ARG A 16 7.98 -47.33 16.49
CA ARG A 16 8.45 -48.45 17.31
C ARG A 16 7.86 -48.37 18.70
N GLY A 17 7.67 -49.51 19.35
CA GLY A 17 7.22 -49.57 20.75
C GLY A 17 8.05 -48.76 21.76
N THR A 18 9.33 -48.47 21.49
CA THR A 18 10.15 -47.59 22.36
C THR A 18 9.71 -46.12 22.31
N ASP A 19 9.07 -45.70 21.21
CA ASP A 19 8.75 -44.31 20.92
C ASP A 19 7.32 -43.93 21.39
N LYS A 20 6.60 -44.89 21.98
CA LYS A 20 5.22 -44.74 22.49
C LYS A 20 4.98 -43.46 23.31
N PRO A 21 5.86 -43.04 24.24
CA PRO A 21 5.65 -41.79 24.97
C PRO A 21 5.55 -40.56 24.05
N PHE A 22 6.39 -40.47 23.03
CA PHE A 22 6.37 -39.38 22.05
C PHE A 22 5.11 -39.45 21.18
N VAL A 23 4.76 -40.64 20.70
CA VAL A 23 3.64 -40.84 19.78
C VAL A 23 2.29 -40.57 20.47
N ARG A 24 2.14 -40.92 21.75
CA ARG A 24 0.95 -40.55 22.53
C ARG A 24 0.78 -39.04 22.68
N ARG A 25 1.88 -38.31 22.90
CA ARG A 25 1.85 -36.84 22.93
C ARG A 25 1.43 -36.28 21.58
N LEU A 26 2.07 -36.73 20.50
CA LEU A 26 1.76 -36.29 19.14
C LEU A 26 0.30 -36.57 18.76
N ALA A 27 -0.23 -37.76 19.08
CA ALA A 27 -1.63 -38.09 18.85
C ALA A 27 -2.58 -37.17 19.62
N GLY A 28 -2.31 -36.92 20.91
CA GLY A 28 -3.10 -36.00 21.71
C GLY A 28 -3.11 -34.57 21.16
N ASP A 29 -1.94 -34.08 20.71
CA ASP A 29 -1.83 -32.76 20.09
C ASP A 29 -2.58 -32.68 18.75
N ILE A 30 -2.60 -33.76 17.96
CA ILE A 30 -3.38 -33.84 16.71
C ILE A 30 -4.88 -33.89 17.00
N GLU A 31 -5.32 -34.68 17.97
CA GLU A 31 -6.74 -34.88 18.29
C GLU A 31 -7.37 -33.69 19.02
N ALA A 32 -6.56 -32.84 19.65
CA ALA A 32 -7.00 -31.56 20.22
C ALA A 32 -7.42 -30.55 19.15
N GLU A 33 -7.02 -30.76 17.89
CA GLU A 33 -7.18 -29.83 16.79
C GLU A 33 -8.42 -30.15 15.95
N ARG A 34 -9.15 -29.12 15.52
CA ARG A 34 -10.38 -29.27 14.72
C ARG A 34 -10.10 -29.20 13.22
N TRP A 35 -10.94 -29.88 12.43
CA TRP A 35 -11.02 -29.77 10.98
C TRP A 35 -12.51 -29.78 10.57
N GLY A 36 -13.01 -28.60 10.18
CA GLY A 36 -14.46 -28.38 10.03
C GLY A 36 -15.20 -28.58 11.36
N ASP A 37 -16.28 -29.35 11.35
CA ASP A 37 -17.11 -29.57 12.54
C ASP A 37 -16.60 -30.67 13.48
N ARG A 38 -15.55 -31.42 13.10
CA ARG A 38 -15.00 -32.54 13.87
C ARG A 38 -13.56 -32.32 14.31
N CYS A 39 -13.10 -33.11 15.28
CA CYS A 39 -11.67 -33.22 15.60
C CYS A 39 -10.95 -34.09 14.56
N LEU A 40 -9.65 -33.85 14.40
CA LEU A 40 -8.76 -34.78 13.70
C LEU A 40 -8.66 -36.08 14.51
N THR A 41 -8.34 -37.18 13.82
CA THR A 41 -8.29 -38.52 14.42
C THR A 41 -6.99 -39.24 14.07
N ALA A 42 -6.33 -39.83 15.08
CA ALA A 42 -5.10 -40.60 14.89
C ALA A 42 -5.36 -42.10 15.07
N TRP A 43 -4.65 -42.93 14.31
CA TRP A 43 -4.61 -44.38 14.48
C TRP A 43 -3.31 -44.79 15.17
N LEU A 44 -3.42 -45.53 16.26
CA LEU A 44 -2.30 -46.10 17.02
C LEU A 44 -2.57 -47.57 17.39
N ASP A 45 -1.53 -48.39 17.34
CA ASP A 45 -1.59 -49.83 17.66
C ASP A 45 -2.16 -50.09 19.07
N GLU A 46 -1.73 -49.34 20.08
CA GLU A 46 -2.17 -49.50 21.47
C GLU A 46 -3.65 -49.12 21.70
N ALA A 47 -4.19 -48.22 20.88
CA ALA A 47 -5.57 -47.75 21.02
C ALA A 47 -6.56 -48.65 20.25
N GLU A 48 -6.11 -49.25 19.15
CA GLU A 48 -6.98 -49.89 18.16
C GLU A 48 -6.93 -51.42 18.20
N ILE A 49 -5.82 -52.01 18.65
CA ILE A 49 -5.64 -53.47 18.69
C ILE A 49 -6.10 -54.03 20.04
N ARG A 50 -7.13 -54.90 19.99
CA ARG A 50 -7.69 -55.57 21.18
C ARG A 50 -7.16 -57.01 21.30
N PRO A 51 -7.12 -57.58 22.51
CA PRO A 51 -6.84 -59.01 22.69
C PRO A 51 -7.76 -59.87 21.81
N GLY A 52 -7.18 -60.77 21.02
CA GLY A 52 -7.89 -61.61 20.05
C GLY A 52 -7.87 -61.09 18.61
N HIS A 53 -7.40 -59.87 18.35
CA HIS A 53 -7.20 -59.37 16.98
C HIS A 53 -5.91 -59.92 16.36
N SER A 54 -5.93 -60.11 15.03
CA SER A 54 -4.71 -60.30 14.26
C SER A 54 -3.97 -58.96 14.19
N VAL A 55 -2.83 -58.86 14.86
CA VAL A 55 -1.98 -57.65 14.86
C VAL A 55 -1.64 -57.21 13.41
N PRO A 56 -1.15 -58.10 12.52
CA PRO A 56 -0.91 -57.72 11.12
C PRO A 56 -2.16 -57.27 10.38
N GLY A 57 -3.30 -57.91 10.65
CA GLY A 57 -4.58 -57.55 10.03
C GLY A 57 -5.04 -56.14 10.42
N MET A 58 -4.90 -55.78 11.69
CA MET A 58 -5.28 -54.44 12.18
C MET A 58 -4.33 -53.35 11.68
N ILE A 59 -3.04 -53.65 11.56
CA ILE A 59 -2.06 -52.72 10.98
C ILE A 59 -2.40 -52.46 9.51
N ASN A 60 -2.63 -53.51 8.71
CA ASN A 60 -3.02 -53.34 7.31
C ASN A 60 -4.33 -52.56 7.17
N TYR A 61 -5.29 -52.83 8.06
CA TYR A 61 -6.54 -52.06 8.14
C TYR A 61 -6.29 -50.56 8.38
N GLY A 62 -5.42 -50.21 9.33
CA GLY A 62 -5.05 -48.83 9.61
C GLY A 62 -4.33 -48.17 8.44
N LEU A 63 -3.42 -48.89 7.78
CA LEU A 63 -2.68 -48.41 6.61
C LEU A 63 -3.61 -48.19 5.41
N GLU A 64 -4.62 -49.04 5.19
CA GLU A 64 -5.57 -48.88 4.07
C GLU A 64 -6.57 -47.75 4.30
N ARG A 65 -6.96 -47.48 5.56
CA ARG A 65 -8.08 -46.58 5.89
C ARG A 65 -7.68 -45.21 6.44
N SER A 66 -6.38 -44.95 6.57
CA SER A 66 -5.87 -43.64 6.97
C SER A 66 -5.54 -42.76 5.76
N ARG A 67 -5.91 -41.48 5.85
CA ARG A 67 -5.63 -40.48 4.80
C ARG A 67 -4.12 -40.25 4.64
N PHE A 68 -3.40 -40.09 5.76
CA PHE A 68 -1.95 -39.94 5.80
C PHE A 68 -1.29 -41.02 6.64
N VAL A 69 -0.01 -41.32 6.35
CA VAL A 69 0.84 -42.24 7.10
C VAL A 69 2.08 -41.49 7.56
N VAL A 70 2.17 -41.21 8.86
CA VAL A 70 3.33 -40.58 9.47
C VAL A 70 4.32 -41.65 9.89
N LEU A 71 5.58 -41.51 9.47
CA LEU A 71 6.69 -42.37 9.90
C LEU A 71 7.45 -41.66 11.01
N VAL A 72 7.39 -42.20 12.23
CA VAL A 72 8.08 -41.66 13.40
C VAL A 72 9.51 -42.19 13.41
N MET A 73 10.39 -41.50 12.68
CA MET A 73 11.76 -41.91 12.43
C MET A 73 12.66 -41.65 13.64
N THR A 74 13.29 -42.72 14.11
CA THR A 74 14.33 -42.77 15.13
C THR A 74 15.35 -43.83 14.73
N SER A 75 16.51 -43.87 15.39
CA SER A 75 17.49 -44.97 15.25
C SER A 75 16.85 -46.33 15.51
N ALA A 76 15.84 -46.38 16.37
CA ALA A 76 15.12 -47.58 16.74
C ALA A 76 14.13 -48.03 15.64
N TYR A 77 13.54 -47.09 14.91
CA TYR A 77 12.56 -47.33 13.86
C TYR A 77 13.13 -48.18 12.70
N PHE A 78 14.37 -47.91 12.29
CA PHE A 78 15.04 -48.61 11.17
C PHE A 78 15.96 -49.76 11.58
N ASN A 79 16.24 -49.95 12.87
CA ASN A 79 17.06 -51.06 13.38
C ASN A 79 16.19 -52.20 13.92
N SER A 80 15.24 -52.69 13.12
CA SER A 80 14.34 -53.76 13.54
C SER A 80 14.86 -55.15 13.12
N ASP A 81 15.07 -56.04 14.09
CA ASP A 81 15.35 -57.46 13.82
C ASP A 81 14.09 -58.21 13.31
N SER A 82 12.91 -57.60 13.43
CA SER A 82 11.61 -58.19 13.12
C SER A 82 11.08 -57.84 11.72
N GLY A 83 11.67 -56.85 11.01
CA GLY A 83 11.31 -56.44 9.65
C GLY A 83 9.91 -55.81 9.48
N TRP A 84 9.17 -55.61 10.58
CA TRP A 84 7.76 -55.20 10.54
C TRP A 84 7.56 -53.70 10.28
N THR A 85 8.41 -52.83 10.85
CA THR A 85 8.38 -51.39 10.52
C THR A 85 8.69 -51.18 9.03
N ASP A 86 9.57 -52.00 8.46
CA ASP A 86 9.88 -51.98 7.03
C ASP A 86 8.69 -52.40 6.17
N ALA A 87 7.94 -53.43 6.58
CA ALA A 87 6.74 -53.85 5.87
C ALA A 87 5.64 -52.75 5.84
N GLU A 88 5.50 -51.95 6.90
CA GLU A 88 4.47 -50.89 6.98
C GLU A 88 4.71 -49.75 5.98
N TRP A 89 5.93 -49.20 5.94
CA TRP A 89 6.22 -48.12 4.99
C TRP A 89 6.43 -48.66 3.56
N HIS A 90 6.89 -49.91 3.38
CA HIS A 90 6.87 -50.58 2.06
C HIS A 90 5.45 -50.74 1.51
N ALA A 91 4.46 -51.08 2.35
CA ALA A 91 3.07 -51.20 1.93
C ALA A 91 2.46 -49.85 1.55
N ALA A 92 2.77 -48.80 2.32
CA ALA A 92 2.38 -47.44 1.99
C ALA A 92 3.00 -46.95 0.66
N LEU A 93 4.29 -47.21 0.44
CA LEU A 93 4.98 -46.88 -0.82
C LEU A 93 4.50 -47.73 -2.00
N HIS A 94 4.13 -49.00 -1.82
CA HIS A 94 3.60 -49.81 -2.93
C HIS A 94 2.35 -49.16 -3.55
N THR A 95 1.55 -48.47 -2.74
CA THR A 95 0.34 -47.78 -3.20
C THR A 95 0.65 -46.42 -3.85
N ASP A 96 1.74 -45.76 -3.44
CA ASP A 96 2.23 -44.49 -4.00
C ASP A 96 3.77 -44.48 -4.06
N PRO A 97 4.40 -45.10 -5.10
CA PRO A 97 5.84 -45.39 -5.12
C PRO A 97 6.76 -44.18 -5.06
N ASP A 98 6.32 -43.05 -5.63
CA ASP A 98 7.02 -41.76 -5.62
C ASP A 98 6.44 -40.79 -4.57
N ASN A 99 5.49 -41.25 -3.75
CA ASN A 99 4.73 -40.44 -2.80
C ASN A 99 4.13 -39.15 -3.39
N ARG A 100 3.65 -39.20 -4.64
CA ARG A 100 3.16 -38.00 -5.36
C ARG A 100 1.91 -37.41 -4.73
N GLN A 101 1.15 -38.21 -4.00
CA GLN A 101 -0.04 -37.76 -3.27
C GLN A 101 0.33 -37.24 -1.87
N GLY A 102 1.62 -37.26 -1.49
CA GLY A 102 2.09 -36.78 -0.19
C GLY A 102 1.54 -37.59 0.98
N ARG A 103 1.18 -38.86 0.73
CA ARG A 103 0.51 -39.71 1.71
C ARG A 103 1.42 -40.08 2.88
N ILE A 104 2.69 -40.33 2.60
CA ILE A 104 3.73 -40.62 3.60
C ILE A 104 4.36 -39.31 4.07
N ILE A 105 4.37 -39.08 5.38
CA ILE A 105 4.96 -37.90 6.02
C ILE A 105 6.07 -38.36 6.98
N PRO A 106 7.35 -38.24 6.60
CA PRO A 106 8.44 -38.59 7.49
C PRO A 106 8.59 -37.56 8.61
N ILE A 107 8.69 -38.02 9.85
CA ILE A 107 8.95 -37.18 11.02
C ILE A 107 10.20 -37.67 11.73
N VAL A 108 11.18 -36.79 11.93
CA VAL A 108 12.34 -37.07 12.79
C VAL A 108 11.93 -36.80 14.23
N ALA A 109 11.81 -37.86 15.03
CA ALA A 109 11.39 -37.78 16.44
C ALA A 109 12.56 -37.95 17.43
N GLY A 110 13.72 -38.42 16.95
CA GLY A 110 14.92 -38.64 17.76
C GLY A 110 16.18 -38.67 16.89
N ASP A 111 17.32 -39.08 17.47
CA ASP A 111 18.51 -39.37 16.68
C ASP A 111 18.18 -40.44 15.64
N CYS A 112 18.60 -40.25 14.39
CA CYS A 112 18.25 -41.10 13.24
C CYS A 112 19.35 -40.99 12.16
N PRO A 113 20.54 -41.57 12.39
CA PRO A 113 21.70 -41.42 11.52
C PRO A 113 21.55 -42.19 10.19
N TYR A 114 20.64 -43.16 10.14
CA TYR A 114 20.33 -43.94 8.95
C TYR A 114 18.87 -43.75 8.56
N VAL A 115 18.64 -43.41 7.28
CA VAL A 115 17.33 -43.40 6.63
C VAL A 115 17.45 -44.20 5.32
N PRO A 116 16.54 -45.13 5.02
CA PRO A 116 16.53 -45.90 3.77
C PRO A 116 16.45 -45.00 2.53
N MET A 117 17.12 -45.39 1.44
CA MET A 117 17.20 -44.57 0.21
C MET A 117 15.82 -44.15 -0.34
N LEU A 118 14.83 -45.05 -0.25
CA LEU A 118 13.47 -44.78 -0.70
C LEU A 118 12.77 -43.66 0.07
N LEU A 119 13.22 -43.33 1.28
CA LEU A 119 12.64 -42.26 2.09
C LEU A 119 13.50 -40.97 2.08
N ARG A 120 14.77 -41.05 1.66
CA ARG A 120 15.71 -39.90 1.66
C ARG A 120 15.29 -38.73 0.79
N HIS A 121 14.48 -38.97 -0.23
CA HIS A 121 14.02 -37.93 -1.16
C HIS A 121 12.80 -37.17 -0.63
N LEU A 122 12.16 -37.66 0.43
CA LEU A 122 10.98 -37.05 1.03
C LEU A 122 11.39 -35.94 2.01
N LEU A 123 10.66 -34.83 1.98
CA LEU A 123 10.85 -33.76 2.97
C LEU A 123 10.34 -34.22 4.33
N SER A 124 11.23 -34.27 5.33
CA SER A 124 10.89 -34.64 6.70
C SER A 124 10.55 -33.43 7.56
N LEU A 125 9.63 -33.61 8.52
CA LEU A 125 9.40 -32.68 9.63
C LEU A 125 10.33 -33.02 10.81
N ASP A 126 10.86 -32.03 11.51
CA ASP A 126 11.70 -32.23 12.69
C ASP A 126 10.92 -31.89 13.97
N LEU A 127 10.45 -32.91 14.67
CA LEU A 127 9.71 -32.74 15.93
C LEU A 127 10.61 -32.90 17.16
N ARG A 128 11.94 -32.71 17.04
CA ARG A 128 12.85 -32.77 18.18
C ARG A 128 12.94 -31.41 18.89
N GLY A 129 12.98 -31.45 20.22
CA GLY A 129 13.28 -30.28 21.07
C GLY A 129 12.45 -29.05 20.72
N ASN A 130 13.13 -27.91 20.50
CA ASN A 130 12.49 -26.61 20.22
C ASN A 130 11.81 -26.53 18.84
N ASN A 131 12.01 -27.51 17.96
CA ASN A 131 11.37 -27.52 16.64
C ASN A 131 9.93 -28.08 16.68
N TYR A 132 9.54 -28.75 17.76
CA TYR A 132 8.25 -29.45 17.89
C TYR A 132 7.05 -28.58 17.49
N ASP A 133 6.87 -27.41 18.12
CA ASP A 133 5.69 -26.57 17.89
C ASP A 133 5.62 -25.97 16.47
N ARG A 134 6.78 -25.74 15.84
CA ARG A 134 6.87 -25.23 14.46
C ARG A 134 6.42 -26.30 13.48
N ASP A 135 7.01 -27.48 13.57
CA ASP A 135 6.78 -28.54 12.60
C ASP A 135 5.48 -29.31 12.89
N LEU A 136 4.96 -29.28 14.13
CA LEU A 136 3.58 -29.72 14.44
C LEU A 136 2.55 -28.85 13.71
N ARG A 137 2.71 -27.52 13.69
CA ARG A 137 1.83 -26.63 12.92
C ARG A 137 1.83 -26.95 11.43
N ARG A 138 3.00 -27.29 10.88
CA ARG A 138 3.13 -27.73 9.47
C ARG A 138 2.43 -29.06 9.24
N LEU A 139 2.58 -30.03 10.15
CA LEU A 139 1.85 -31.30 10.09
C LEU A 139 0.33 -31.07 10.10
N LEU A 140 -0.17 -30.26 11.03
CA LEU A 140 -1.60 -29.96 11.16
C LEU A 140 -2.17 -29.29 9.90
N ALA A 141 -1.44 -28.35 9.29
CA ALA A 141 -1.83 -27.74 8.03
C ALA A 141 -2.00 -28.80 6.92
N VAL A 142 -1.05 -29.74 6.81
CA VAL A 142 -1.15 -30.87 5.85
C VAL A 142 -2.38 -31.74 6.14
N LEU A 143 -2.62 -32.11 7.39
CA LEU A 143 -3.77 -32.95 7.77
C LEU A 143 -5.13 -32.28 7.43
N ARG A 144 -5.18 -30.95 7.48
CA ARG A 144 -6.36 -30.13 7.16
C ARG A 144 -6.52 -29.78 5.68
N ASN A 145 -5.57 -30.16 4.81
CA ASN A 145 -5.45 -29.65 3.44
C ASN A 145 -5.35 -28.11 3.38
N GLU A 146 -4.71 -27.50 4.38
CA GLU A 146 -4.39 -26.08 4.40
C GLU A 146 -3.01 -25.83 3.75
N PRO A 147 -2.79 -24.65 3.14
CA PRO A 147 -1.47 -24.30 2.65
C PRO A 147 -0.45 -24.33 3.80
N LEU A 148 0.73 -24.92 3.54
CA LEU A 148 1.82 -24.89 4.50
C LEU A 148 2.17 -23.43 4.82
N PRO A 149 2.42 -23.08 6.10
CA PRO A 149 2.87 -21.74 6.43
C PRO A 149 4.17 -21.47 5.68
N ARG A 150 4.20 -20.36 4.93
CA ARG A 150 5.42 -19.94 4.23
C ARG A 150 6.56 -19.82 5.24
N PRO A 151 7.80 -20.14 4.87
CA PRO A 151 8.94 -19.80 5.70
C PRO A 151 8.94 -18.29 5.92
N ILE A 152 8.55 -17.86 7.12
CA ILE A 152 8.64 -16.46 7.52
C ILE A 152 10.14 -16.17 7.65
N THR A 153 10.75 -15.73 6.56
CA THR A 153 12.06 -15.11 6.63
C THR A 153 11.81 -13.74 7.23
N HIS A 154 12.01 -13.58 8.54
CA HIS A 154 12.11 -12.24 9.11
C HIS A 154 13.30 -11.55 8.44
N ARG A 155 13.05 -10.77 7.38
CA ARG A 155 14.03 -9.90 6.74
C ARG A 155 13.85 -8.50 7.25
N GLY A 156 14.70 -8.14 8.20
CA GLY A 156 14.90 -6.77 8.65
C GLY A 156 16.14 -6.71 9.53
N GLN A 157 17.22 -6.05 9.08
CA GLN A 157 18.19 -5.44 9.99
C GLN A 157 17.74 -4.02 10.16
N LEU A 158 17.64 -3.65 11.42
CA LEU A 158 17.78 -2.28 11.83
C LEU A 158 19.25 -1.87 11.66
N ILE A 159 19.50 -0.82 10.87
CA ILE A 159 20.66 0.04 11.10
C ILE A 159 20.22 1.06 12.16
N ARG A 160 20.78 0.96 13.36
CA ARG A 160 20.53 1.94 14.43
C ARG A 160 21.26 3.24 14.11
N SER A 161 20.75 4.35 14.64
CA SER A 161 21.31 5.70 14.51
C SER A 161 22.71 5.89 15.11
N ASN A 162 23.34 4.85 15.69
CA ASN A 162 24.64 4.91 16.35
C ASN A 162 25.74 4.05 15.68
N GLY A 163 25.53 3.60 14.43
CA GLY A 163 26.55 2.90 13.65
C GLY A 163 26.87 1.46 14.08
N LEU A 164 26.21 0.92 15.11
CA LEU A 164 26.31 -0.50 15.45
C LEU A 164 25.32 -1.32 14.60
N VAL A 165 25.87 -2.27 13.84
CA VAL A 165 25.10 -3.28 13.10
C VAL A 165 24.51 -4.27 14.09
N ASP A 166 23.19 -4.33 14.19
CA ASP A 166 22.52 -5.46 14.84
C ASP A 166 22.78 -6.71 14.00
N ARG A 167 23.30 -7.80 14.58
CA ARG A 167 23.69 -9.02 13.84
C ARG A 167 22.51 -9.77 13.21
N VAL A 168 21.32 -9.20 13.27
CA VAL A 168 20.13 -9.66 12.55
C VAL A 168 20.22 -9.24 11.08
N THR A 169 20.79 -10.12 10.25
CA THR A 169 20.73 -10.32 8.78
C THR A 169 19.74 -9.57 7.84
N LEU A 170 20.16 -8.67 6.93
CA LEU A 170 19.51 -8.29 5.66
C LEU A 170 20.64 -8.43 4.67
N VAL A 171 21.02 -9.69 4.51
CA VAL A 171 21.26 -10.13 3.17
C VAL A 171 19.87 -10.30 2.57
N ALA A 172 19.40 -9.24 1.91
CA ALA A 172 18.54 -9.40 0.75
C ALA A 172 19.37 -10.09 -0.35
N GLU A 173 19.82 -11.32 -0.09
CA GLU A 173 19.96 -12.30 -1.15
C GLU A 173 18.61 -12.26 -1.83
N ARG A 174 18.54 -12.20 -3.15
CA ARG A 174 17.32 -12.59 -3.83
C ARG A 174 16.91 -13.92 -3.22
N ALA A 175 15.90 -13.91 -2.34
CA ALA A 175 15.10 -15.09 -2.22
C ALA A 175 14.54 -15.14 -3.63
N VAL A 176 15.06 -16.07 -4.43
CA VAL A 176 14.19 -16.71 -5.41
C VAL A 176 12.90 -16.92 -4.62
N PRO A 177 11.77 -16.28 -4.99
CA PRO A 177 10.54 -16.62 -4.34
C PRO A 177 10.33 -18.09 -4.70
N GLU A 178 10.82 -19.00 -3.86
CA GLU A 178 10.51 -20.43 -3.97
C GLU A 178 9.06 -20.67 -3.54
N GLY A 179 8.36 -19.63 -3.07
CA GLY A 179 6.92 -19.62 -2.87
C GLY A 179 6.23 -18.70 -3.86
N ASP A 180 5.41 -19.27 -4.73
CA ASP A 180 4.38 -18.55 -5.47
C ASP A 180 3.43 -17.83 -4.48
N PRO A 181 2.82 -16.69 -4.88
CA PRO A 181 1.80 -16.06 -4.06
C PRO A 181 0.60 -17.02 -3.89
N ASP A 182 -0.07 -16.94 -2.74
CA ASP A 182 -1.19 -17.82 -2.42
C ASP A 182 -2.37 -17.35 -3.27
N THR A 183 -3.18 -18.26 -3.77
CA THR A 183 -4.41 -17.91 -4.51
C THR A 183 -5.49 -17.42 -3.55
N ILE A 184 -5.29 -16.23 -2.99
CA ILE A 184 -6.20 -15.52 -2.10
C ILE A 184 -6.48 -14.13 -2.65
N GLU A 185 -7.71 -13.65 -2.49
CA GLU A 185 -8.04 -12.28 -2.89
C GLU A 185 -7.38 -11.27 -1.94
N GLU A 186 -6.59 -10.35 -2.49
CA GLU A 186 -5.96 -9.27 -1.75
C GLU A 186 -6.42 -7.91 -2.26
N LYS A 187 -6.77 -7.01 -1.34
CA LYS A 187 -7.24 -5.66 -1.64
C LYS A 187 -6.16 -4.63 -1.33
N LEU A 188 -5.65 -4.00 -2.38
CA LEU A 188 -4.63 -2.96 -2.29
C LEU A 188 -5.28 -1.57 -2.33
N SER A 189 -5.05 -0.77 -1.29
CA SER A 189 -5.47 0.64 -1.27
C SER A 189 -4.46 1.49 -2.01
N CYS A 190 -4.92 2.48 -2.79
CA CYS A 190 -4.03 3.40 -3.51
C CYS A 190 -4.18 4.84 -3.02
N ASN A 191 -3.36 5.73 -3.57
CA ASN A 191 -3.36 7.16 -3.26
C ASN A 191 -4.25 7.99 -4.19
N LEU A 192 -5.22 7.33 -4.83
CA LEU A 192 -6.20 7.94 -5.74
C LEU A 192 -7.56 8.02 -5.07
N LEU A 193 -8.14 9.20 -5.04
CA LEU A 193 -9.52 9.40 -4.59
C LEU A 193 -10.44 9.56 -5.82
N PRO A 194 -11.45 8.71 -6.02
CA PRO A 194 -12.37 8.83 -7.14
C PRO A 194 -13.06 10.20 -7.17
N VAL A 195 -13.14 10.82 -8.35
CA VAL A 195 -14.05 11.95 -8.56
C VAL A 195 -15.45 11.39 -8.82
N GLU A 196 -16.36 11.60 -7.88
CA GLU A 196 -17.72 11.06 -7.93
C GLU A 196 -18.67 11.94 -8.74
N ARG A 197 -18.45 13.26 -8.70
CA ARG A 197 -19.22 14.24 -9.47
C ARG A 197 -18.30 15.20 -10.19
N MET A 198 -18.47 15.27 -11.51
CA MET A 198 -17.79 16.24 -12.38
C MET A 198 -18.66 17.50 -12.56
N PRO A 199 -18.06 18.66 -12.90
CA PRO A 199 -18.81 19.75 -13.49
C PRO A 199 -19.53 19.29 -14.77
N ILE A 200 -20.59 19.99 -15.16
CA ILE A 200 -21.50 19.60 -16.25
C ILE A 200 -21.06 20.25 -17.55
N CYS A 201 -20.72 21.55 -17.50
CA CYS A 201 -20.38 22.35 -18.67
C CYS A 201 -19.02 23.04 -18.53
N LEU A 202 -18.31 23.15 -19.65
CA LEU A 202 -17.17 24.01 -19.91
C LEU A 202 -17.63 25.10 -20.87
N TYR A 203 -17.28 26.35 -20.64
CA TYR A 203 -17.64 27.46 -21.51
C TYR A 203 -16.44 27.85 -22.36
N GLU A 204 -16.70 28.05 -23.64
CA GLU A 204 -15.77 28.58 -24.63
C GLU A 204 -16.28 29.92 -25.14
N ALA A 205 -15.40 30.90 -25.32
CA ALA A 205 -15.74 32.16 -25.97
C ALA A 205 -14.52 32.82 -26.62
N PRO A 206 -14.65 33.48 -27.78
CA PRO A 206 -13.54 34.17 -28.42
C PRO A 206 -13.08 35.37 -27.59
N ILE A 207 -11.78 35.67 -27.64
CA ILE A 207 -11.20 36.88 -27.03
C ILE A 207 -11.75 38.10 -27.75
N ARG A 208 -12.16 39.13 -26.99
CA ARG A 208 -12.68 40.37 -27.56
C ARG A 208 -11.71 41.01 -28.55
N SER A 209 -12.23 41.50 -29.66
CA SER A 209 -11.45 42.13 -30.74
C SER A 209 -10.71 43.40 -30.28
N ASP A 210 -11.28 44.16 -29.34
CA ASP A 210 -10.68 45.38 -28.77
C ASP A 210 -9.42 45.11 -27.92
N LEU A 211 -9.17 43.85 -27.56
CA LEU A 211 -7.97 43.44 -26.85
C LEU A 211 -6.85 42.96 -27.79
N ARG A 212 -7.13 42.80 -29.09
CA ARG A 212 -6.13 42.40 -30.08
C ARG A 212 -5.08 43.51 -30.27
N GLU A 213 -3.84 43.09 -30.45
CA GLU A 213 -2.68 43.98 -30.62
C GLU A 213 -2.36 44.15 -32.10
N THR A 214 -2.29 45.37 -32.59
CA THR A 214 -1.85 45.63 -33.97
C THR A 214 -0.32 45.60 -34.05
N ARG A 215 0.22 44.76 -34.92
CA ARG A 215 1.66 44.73 -35.23
C ARG A 215 2.05 45.91 -36.12
N LYS A 216 3.36 46.16 -36.21
CA LYS A 216 3.95 47.21 -37.07
C LYS A 216 3.68 46.99 -38.57
N ASP A 217 3.36 45.76 -38.97
CA ASP A 217 3.03 45.35 -40.33
C ASP A 217 1.51 45.44 -40.64
N GLY A 218 0.69 45.88 -39.68
CA GLY A 218 -0.76 45.97 -39.81
C GLY A 218 -1.53 44.67 -39.49
N SER A 219 -0.85 43.56 -39.21
CA SER A 219 -1.49 42.31 -38.80
C SER A 219 -1.91 42.34 -37.32
N GLU A 220 -3.01 41.67 -36.98
CA GLU A 220 -3.46 41.54 -35.60
C GLU A 220 -2.76 40.38 -34.88
N ARG A 221 -2.43 40.59 -33.61
CA ARG A 221 -1.86 39.59 -32.70
C ARG A 221 -2.75 39.43 -31.49
N LEU A 222 -2.85 38.21 -30.97
CA LEU A 222 -3.53 37.94 -29.71
C LEU A 222 -2.85 38.65 -28.53
N PRO A 223 -3.62 39.16 -27.56
CA PRO A 223 -3.07 39.78 -26.36
C PRO A 223 -2.23 38.80 -25.56
N SER A 224 -1.20 39.30 -24.89
CA SER A 224 -0.43 38.48 -23.95
C SER A 224 -1.29 38.00 -22.78
N LYS A 225 -0.97 36.82 -22.23
CA LYS A 225 -1.66 36.28 -21.04
C LYS A 225 -1.58 37.21 -19.83
N SER A 226 -0.49 37.96 -19.68
CA SER A 226 -0.32 38.95 -18.61
C SER A 226 -1.32 40.10 -18.77
N ARG A 227 -1.49 40.62 -19.99
CA ARG A 227 -2.46 41.67 -20.29
C ARG A 227 -3.91 41.24 -20.00
N LEU A 228 -4.27 40.00 -20.34
CA LEU A 228 -5.59 39.44 -20.00
C LEU A 228 -5.81 39.39 -18.49
N LYS A 229 -4.81 38.92 -17.73
CA LYS A 229 -4.86 38.88 -16.26
C LYS A 229 -4.99 40.28 -15.65
N GLU A 230 -4.22 41.24 -16.14
CA GLU A 230 -4.28 42.64 -15.69
C GLU A 230 -5.67 43.25 -15.91
N ARG A 231 -6.29 42.98 -17.07
CA ARG A 231 -7.68 43.41 -17.34
C ARG A 231 -8.67 42.82 -16.35
N ILE A 232 -8.60 41.51 -16.09
CA ILE A 232 -9.47 40.82 -15.13
C ILE A 232 -9.31 41.40 -13.72
N VAL A 233 -8.07 41.64 -13.27
CA VAL A 233 -7.78 42.20 -11.95
C VAL A 233 -8.30 43.63 -11.85
N LYS A 234 -8.02 44.46 -12.86
CA LYS A 234 -8.48 45.84 -12.91
C LYS A 234 -10.02 45.92 -12.83
N ALA A 235 -10.72 45.11 -13.62
CA ALA A 235 -12.18 45.07 -13.60
C ALA A 235 -12.76 44.75 -12.21
N GLN A 236 -12.14 43.82 -11.48
CA GLN A 236 -12.57 43.49 -10.12
C GLN A 236 -12.31 44.64 -9.13
N ILE A 237 -11.17 45.31 -9.24
CA ILE A 237 -10.84 46.47 -8.39
C ILE A 237 -11.80 47.63 -8.68
N ASP A 238 -12.06 47.90 -9.96
CA ASP A 238 -12.99 48.94 -10.40
C ASP A 238 -14.44 48.65 -9.94
N ALA A 239 -14.80 47.37 -9.80
CA ALA A 239 -16.06 46.91 -9.21
C ALA A 239 -16.09 46.89 -7.66
N GLY A 240 -15.03 47.35 -7.00
CA GLY A 240 -14.96 47.49 -5.54
C GLY A 240 -14.46 46.25 -4.78
N ALA A 241 -13.83 45.27 -5.44
CA ALA A 241 -13.28 44.11 -4.75
C ALA A 241 -12.01 44.46 -3.96
N GLU A 242 -12.00 44.24 -2.65
CA GLU A 242 -10.83 44.47 -1.78
C GLU A 242 -9.63 43.59 -2.15
N ASN A 243 -9.90 42.36 -2.62
CA ASN A 243 -8.88 41.39 -3.02
C ASN A 243 -9.27 40.74 -4.35
N ALA A 244 -8.70 41.25 -5.45
CA ALA A 244 -8.93 40.68 -6.78
C ALA A 244 -8.45 39.22 -6.84
N ARG A 245 -9.31 38.33 -7.33
CA ARG A 245 -9.03 36.90 -7.46
C ARG A 245 -8.93 36.53 -8.93
N MET A 246 -7.93 35.75 -9.28
CA MET A 246 -7.81 35.26 -10.66
C MET A 246 -8.72 34.04 -10.85
N PRO A 247 -9.79 34.07 -11.65
CA PRO A 247 -10.60 32.89 -11.97
C PRO A 247 -9.77 31.86 -12.77
N ALA A 248 -10.23 30.60 -12.83
CA ALA A 248 -9.55 29.56 -13.59
C ALA A 248 -9.94 29.67 -15.07
N PHE A 249 -8.98 29.93 -15.95
CA PHE A 249 -9.21 29.98 -17.39
C PHE A 249 -7.97 29.56 -18.18
N ARG A 250 -8.19 29.10 -19.41
CA ARG A 250 -7.15 28.77 -20.38
C ARG A 250 -7.44 29.50 -21.69
N VAL A 251 -6.37 29.78 -22.44
CA VAL A 251 -6.45 30.37 -23.76
C VAL A 251 -5.90 29.34 -24.73
N VAL A 252 -6.68 28.97 -25.73
CA VAL A 252 -6.31 28.04 -26.81
C VAL A 252 -6.71 28.71 -28.12
N GLY A 253 -5.75 28.93 -29.01
CA GLY A 253 -5.97 29.80 -30.17
C GLY A 253 -6.40 31.20 -29.73
N ASP A 254 -7.48 31.70 -30.33
CA ASP A 254 -8.11 32.98 -29.98
C ASP A 254 -9.31 32.85 -29.04
N HIS A 255 -9.50 31.67 -28.43
CA HIS A 255 -10.62 31.37 -27.53
C HIS A 255 -10.18 31.22 -26.07
N VAL A 256 -11.09 31.57 -25.16
CA VAL A 256 -10.99 31.42 -23.71
C VAL A 256 -11.89 30.28 -23.26
N PHE A 257 -11.32 29.36 -22.49
CA PHE A 257 -12.02 28.23 -21.90
C PHE A 257 -12.06 28.38 -20.38
N SER A 258 -13.24 28.21 -19.78
CA SER A 258 -13.42 28.26 -18.34
C SER A 258 -14.62 27.44 -17.87
N PHE A 259 -14.58 26.98 -16.63
CA PHE A 259 -15.77 26.46 -15.96
C PHE A 259 -16.68 27.55 -15.40
N HIS A 260 -16.21 28.80 -15.42
CA HIS A 260 -17.06 29.94 -15.11
C HIS A 260 -18.05 30.16 -16.23
N ASP A 261 -19.30 30.47 -15.88
CA ASP A 261 -20.31 30.91 -16.83
C ASP A 261 -19.82 32.20 -17.52
N LEU A 262 -19.70 32.15 -18.85
CA LEU A 262 -19.27 33.28 -19.68
C LEU A 262 -20.45 34.04 -20.28
N GLU A 263 -21.67 33.50 -20.21
CA GLU A 263 -22.90 34.11 -20.76
C GLU A 263 -23.40 35.23 -19.85
N THR A 264 -23.20 35.10 -18.53
CA THR A 264 -23.66 36.09 -17.54
C THR A 264 -22.82 37.36 -17.53
N ASP A 265 -23.49 38.52 -17.45
CA ASP A 265 -22.85 39.84 -17.27
C ASP A 265 -22.10 39.95 -15.93
N GLU A 266 -22.43 39.10 -14.95
CA GLU A 266 -21.72 39.02 -13.67
C GLU A 266 -20.38 38.28 -13.78
N SER A 267 -20.06 37.72 -14.96
CA SER A 267 -18.86 36.93 -15.16
C SER A 267 -17.61 37.79 -15.01
N VAL A 268 -16.71 37.38 -14.12
CA VAL A 268 -15.39 38.03 -13.94
C VAL A 268 -14.57 38.01 -15.24
N LEU A 269 -14.86 37.06 -16.14
CA LEU A 269 -14.19 36.90 -17.43
C LEU A 269 -14.87 37.68 -18.58
N ALA A 270 -16.06 38.26 -18.38
CA ALA A 270 -16.78 39.04 -19.38
C ALA A 270 -15.95 40.18 -19.99
N THR A 271 -15.01 40.72 -19.20
CA THR A 271 -14.11 41.81 -19.64
C THR A 271 -13.07 41.38 -20.68
N ILE A 272 -12.87 40.09 -20.89
CA ILE A 272 -11.89 39.57 -21.85
C ILE A 272 -12.48 38.71 -22.97
N VAL A 273 -13.74 38.30 -22.86
CA VAL A 273 -14.42 37.44 -23.85
C VAL A 273 -15.53 38.18 -24.60
N ASN A 274 -15.79 37.75 -25.83
CA ASN A 274 -16.97 38.18 -26.58
C ASN A 274 -18.19 37.37 -26.11
N GLN A 275 -19.05 38.00 -25.31
CA GLN A 275 -20.23 37.33 -24.75
C GLN A 275 -21.32 36.99 -25.78
N GLN A 276 -21.25 37.54 -27.00
CA GLN A 276 -22.22 37.24 -28.07
C GLN A 276 -21.98 35.87 -28.72
N GLU A 277 -20.79 35.30 -28.54
CA GLU A 277 -20.31 34.08 -29.21
C GLU A 277 -19.88 33.01 -28.18
N VAL A 278 -20.52 32.98 -27.02
CA VAL A 278 -20.26 31.97 -25.98
C VAL A 278 -20.87 30.64 -26.41
N THR A 279 -20.08 29.58 -26.28
CA THR A 279 -20.50 28.20 -26.57
C THR A 279 -20.34 27.34 -25.31
N PRO A 280 -21.44 26.80 -24.75
CA PRO A 280 -21.37 25.82 -23.67
C PRO A 280 -21.06 24.42 -24.24
N ILE A 281 -19.96 23.84 -23.78
CA ILE A 281 -19.51 22.48 -24.12
C ILE A 281 -19.85 21.54 -22.96
N ARG A 282 -20.60 20.47 -23.23
CA ARG A 282 -20.89 19.46 -22.21
C ARG A 282 -19.64 18.62 -21.95
N LEU A 283 -19.34 18.37 -20.67
CA LEU A 283 -18.12 17.64 -20.31
C LEU A 283 -18.07 16.21 -20.85
N VAL A 284 -19.23 15.56 -20.97
CA VAL A 284 -19.33 14.19 -21.52
C VAL A 284 -18.83 14.10 -22.96
N ASP A 285 -18.92 15.19 -23.70
CA ASP A 285 -18.45 15.29 -25.08
C ASP A 285 -16.95 15.61 -25.11
N ALA A 286 -16.51 16.59 -24.30
CA ALA A 286 -15.11 17.02 -24.19
C ALA A 286 -14.14 15.95 -23.66
N ILE A 287 -14.62 14.93 -22.93
CA ILE A 287 -13.75 13.86 -22.38
C ILE A 287 -13.23 12.91 -23.47
N GLN A 288 -13.94 12.80 -24.60
CA GLN A 288 -13.63 11.85 -25.67
C GLN A 288 -12.36 12.24 -26.42
N ASP A 289 -12.20 13.52 -26.72
CA ASP A 289 -11.01 14.06 -27.37
C ASP A 289 -9.83 14.19 -26.39
N GLU A 290 -8.60 13.92 -26.87
CA GLU A 290 -7.42 13.94 -26.00
C GLU A 290 -6.98 15.37 -25.64
N ASP A 291 -7.06 16.31 -26.56
CA ASP A 291 -6.63 17.69 -26.35
C ASP A 291 -7.64 18.42 -25.45
N ASP A 292 -8.93 18.22 -25.66
CA ASP A 292 -9.99 18.71 -24.78
C ASP A 292 -9.87 18.13 -23.37
N ARG A 293 -9.53 16.85 -23.25
CA ARG A 293 -9.29 16.21 -21.95
C ARG A 293 -8.08 16.81 -21.24
N ARG A 294 -6.98 17.11 -21.94
CA ARG A 294 -5.80 17.79 -21.36
C ARG A 294 -6.17 19.20 -20.89
N LEU A 295 -6.94 19.94 -21.68
CA LEU A 295 -7.46 21.26 -21.33
C LEU A 295 -8.33 21.20 -20.06
N LEU A 296 -9.24 20.24 -20.00
CA LEU A 296 -10.13 19.99 -18.87
C LEU A 296 -9.36 19.65 -17.58
N VAL A 297 -8.41 18.70 -17.64
CA VAL A 297 -7.54 18.35 -16.51
C VAL A 297 -6.76 19.59 -16.03
N SER A 298 -6.31 20.42 -16.98
CA SER A 298 -5.60 21.65 -16.66
C SER A 298 -6.47 22.64 -15.88
N LEU A 299 -7.71 22.86 -16.32
CA LEU A 299 -8.67 23.75 -15.66
C LEU A 299 -9.13 23.22 -14.30
N LEU A 300 -9.29 21.90 -14.16
CA LEU A 300 -9.59 21.26 -12.88
C LEU A 300 -8.45 21.44 -11.88
N ASN A 301 -7.20 21.21 -12.30
CA ASN A 301 -6.02 21.45 -11.47
C ASN A 301 -5.87 22.92 -11.08
N MET A 302 -6.16 23.85 -11.99
CA MET A 302 -6.21 25.28 -11.67
C MET A 302 -7.27 25.59 -10.60
N SER A 303 -8.45 24.97 -10.66
CA SER A 303 -9.53 25.16 -9.69
C SER A 303 -9.21 24.53 -8.34
N LEU A 304 -8.62 23.33 -8.37
CA LEU A 304 -8.08 22.63 -7.21
C LEU A 304 -7.03 23.46 -6.47
N THR A 305 -6.04 24.02 -7.18
CA THR A 305 -5.03 24.92 -6.60
C THR A 305 -5.68 26.07 -5.81
N ARG A 306 -6.71 26.71 -6.38
CA ARG A 306 -7.43 27.80 -5.70
C ARG A 306 -8.18 27.32 -4.46
N HIS A 307 -8.77 26.14 -4.53
CA HIS A 307 -9.41 25.51 -3.37
C HIS A 307 -8.38 25.23 -2.26
N LEU A 308 -7.23 24.64 -2.60
CA LEU A 308 -6.13 24.36 -1.66
C LEU A 308 -5.57 25.63 -1.01
N MET A 309 -5.37 26.69 -1.79
CA MET A 309 -4.92 27.98 -1.26
C MET A 309 -5.95 28.59 -0.29
N ARG A 310 -7.26 28.48 -0.61
CA ARG A 310 -8.32 28.89 0.33
C ARG A 310 -8.26 28.08 1.63
N ASN A 311 -7.79 26.82 1.59
CA ASN A 311 -7.57 25.95 2.76
C ASN A 311 -6.32 26.35 3.57
N GLY A 312 -5.65 27.44 3.21
CA GLY A 312 -4.49 27.96 3.94
C GLY A 312 -3.21 27.18 3.66
N LEU A 313 -3.14 26.51 2.50
CA LEU A 313 -1.92 25.89 1.96
C LEU A 313 -1.21 26.87 1.03
N LEU A 314 0.10 26.73 0.93
CA LEU A 314 0.91 27.42 -0.08
C LEU A 314 1.24 26.46 -1.21
N ILE A 315 1.39 27.03 -2.41
CA ILE A 315 1.84 26.30 -3.61
C ILE A 315 3.33 26.50 -3.79
N ASP A 316 4.00 25.43 -4.21
CA ASP A 316 5.39 25.46 -4.64
C ASP A 316 5.53 26.21 -5.97
N ASN A 317 6.44 27.19 -6.03
CA ASN A 317 6.68 27.98 -7.23
C ASN A 317 7.71 27.36 -8.19
N LYS A 318 8.39 26.29 -7.80
CA LYS A 318 9.41 25.55 -8.57
C LYS A 318 8.90 24.20 -9.10
N ARG A 319 7.93 23.58 -8.42
CA ARG A 319 7.37 22.26 -8.79
C ARG A 319 5.85 22.33 -8.92
N ASP A 320 5.34 21.83 -10.04
CA ASP A 320 3.89 21.84 -10.31
C ASP A 320 3.11 20.97 -9.32
N ASN A 321 1.96 21.49 -8.90
CA ASN A 321 0.98 20.80 -8.04
C ASN A 321 1.52 20.32 -6.68
N ARG A 322 2.66 20.84 -6.21
CA ARG A 322 3.16 20.58 -4.85
C ARG A 322 2.63 21.64 -3.89
N PHE A 323 1.98 21.20 -2.82
CA PHE A 323 1.37 22.06 -1.80
C PHE A 323 1.94 21.74 -0.43
N TYR A 324 2.03 22.74 0.44
CA TYR A 324 2.58 22.57 1.78
C TYR A 324 1.89 23.48 2.80
N PHE A 325 1.99 23.11 4.07
CA PHE A 325 1.47 23.94 5.17
C PHE A 325 2.43 25.07 5.50
N PRO A 326 1.97 26.35 5.51
CA PRO A 326 2.78 27.44 6.05
C PRO A 326 2.86 27.38 7.57
N PRO A 327 3.90 27.97 8.19
CA PRO A 327 3.96 28.18 9.64
C PRO A 327 2.79 29.05 10.11
N HIS A 328 2.39 28.86 11.36
CA HIS A 328 1.33 29.67 11.96
C HIS A 328 1.97 30.79 12.79
N GLU A 329 1.89 32.04 12.33
CA GLU A 329 2.47 33.21 13.01
C GLU A 329 3.97 33.06 13.35
N GLY A 330 4.73 32.43 12.44
CA GLY A 330 6.16 32.18 12.66
C GLY A 330 6.48 31.10 13.69
N LYS A 331 5.48 30.29 14.07
CA LYS A 331 5.62 29.14 14.97
C LYS A 331 5.26 27.83 14.26
N ALA A 332 5.63 26.72 14.90
CA ALA A 332 5.20 25.40 14.49
C ALA A 332 3.67 25.35 14.38
N ARG A 333 3.18 24.59 13.40
CA ARG A 333 1.75 24.44 13.13
C ARG A 333 1.37 22.99 13.38
N GLU A 334 0.28 22.80 14.11
CA GLU A 334 -0.24 21.49 14.47
C GLU A 334 -1.71 21.40 14.03
N VAL A 335 -2.14 20.20 13.67
CA VAL A 335 -3.49 19.90 13.21
C VAL A 335 -4.04 18.72 13.99
N ILE A 336 -5.22 18.88 14.58
CA ILE A 336 -5.98 17.78 15.19
C ILE A 336 -6.86 17.18 14.12
N TRP A 337 -6.81 15.86 13.97
CA TRP A 337 -7.55 15.15 12.94
C TRP A 337 -7.92 13.74 13.40
N LYS A 338 -8.70 13.02 12.58
CA LYS A 338 -9.25 11.71 12.90
C LYS A 338 -8.89 10.72 11.78
N PRO A 339 -7.90 9.81 11.95
CA PRO A 339 -7.54 8.83 10.95
C PRO A 339 -8.70 7.90 10.59
N PHE A 340 -9.38 7.36 11.60
CA PHE A 340 -10.62 6.61 11.43
C PHE A 340 -11.62 6.85 12.58
N ARG A 341 -11.39 6.35 13.80
CA ARG A 341 -12.26 6.46 14.99
C ARG A 341 -11.66 7.31 16.11
N ASN A 342 -10.34 7.36 16.24
CA ASN A 342 -9.67 8.11 17.31
C ASN A 342 -9.14 9.45 16.80
N GLN A 343 -9.11 10.47 17.67
CA GLN A 343 -8.47 11.74 17.34
C GLN A 343 -6.97 11.67 17.64
N THR A 344 -6.16 12.25 16.75
CA THR A 344 -4.73 12.39 16.93
C THR A 344 -4.26 13.79 16.53
N LYS A 345 -3.10 14.18 17.05
CA LYS A 345 -2.46 15.47 16.79
C LYS A 345 -1.26 15.26 15.88
N ARG A 346 -1.09 16.10 14.87
CA ARG A 346 0.03 16.03 13.95
C ARG A 346 0.68 17.38 13.75
N THR A 347 2.00 17.44 13.89
CA THR A 347 2.81 18.62 13.54
C THR A 347 2.98 18.67 12.03
N VAL A 348 2.45 19.71 11.39
CA VAL A 348 2.51 19.89 9.93
C VAL A 348 3.61 20.84 9.50
N THR A 349 4.13 21.65 10.43
CA THR A 349 5.21 22.59 10.15
C THR A 349 6.06 22.76 11.41
N LYS A 350 7.38 22.65 11.28
CA LYS A 350 8.33 22.69 12.41
C LYS A 350 9.61 23.44 12.02
N PRO A 351 10.10 24.39 12.84
CA PRO A 351 11.41 25.00 12.64
C PRO A 351 12.53 24.11 13.17
N TYR A 352 13.64 24.04 12.46
CA TYR A 352 14.88 23.41 12.93
C TYR A 352 15.93 24.49 13.19
N ASN A 353 16.44 24.51 14.41
CA ASN A 353 17.32 25.56 14.92
C ASN A 353 18.72 25.01 15.17
N GLN A 354 19.74 25.83 14.93
CA GLN A 354 21.10 25.62 15.43
C GLN A 354 21.48 26.83 16.28
N GLY A 355 21.63 26.58 17.59
CA GLY A 355 21.72 27.66 18.57
C GLY A 355 20.46 28.54 18.55
N ASN A 356 20.64 29.84 18.27
CA ASN A 356 19.55 30.83 18.28
C ASN A 356 18.99 31.15 16.88
N SER A 357 19.45 30.46 15.84
CA SER A 357 19.09 30.73 14.44
C SER A 357 18.34 29.55 13.83
N ILE A 358 17.27 29.85 13.09
CA ILE A 358 16.52 28.86 12.30
C ILE A 358 17.33 28.57 11.03
N ILE A 359 17.64 27.30 10.76
CA ILE A 359 18.34 26.89 9.52
C ILE A 359 17.33 26.62 8.41
N TYR A 360 16.25 25.92 8.73
CA TYR A 360 15.15 25.68 7.82
C TYR A 360 13.87 25.33 8.59
N TRP A 361 12.76 25.45 7.88
CA TRP A 361 11.45 24.96 8.25
C TRP A 361 11.14 23.68 7.49
N LEU A 362 10.71 22.67 8.22
CA LEU A 362 10.16 21.43 7.66
C LEU A 362 8.64 21.57 7.53
N HIS A 363 8.11 21.19 6.37
CA HIS A 363 6.70 21.25 6.05
C HIS A 363 6.20 19.90 5.57
N GLN A 364 5.07 19.47 6.12
CA GLN A 364 4.23 18.47 5.48
C GLN A 364 3.77 18.99 4.12
N ALA A 365 4.01 18.20 3.08
CA ALA A 365 3.71 18.56 1.71
C ALA A 365 3.07 17.38 0.96
N ALA A 366 2.44 17.68 -0.17
CA ALA A 366 1.95 16.66 -1.09
C ALA A 366 1.87 17.20 -2.50
N TYR A 367 2.15 16.33 -3.47
CA TYR A 367 1.71 16.55 -4.83
C TYR A 367 0.23 16.19 -4.91
N ILE A 368 -0.63 17.17 -5.22
CA ILE A 368 -2.07 16.99 -5.28
C ILE A 368 -2.56 17.43 -6.65
N LYS A 369 -3.00 16.47 -7.47
CA LYS A 369 -3.46 16.76 -8.84
C LYS A 369 -4.62 15.87 -9.25
N VAL A 370 -5.47 16.40 -10.11
CA VAL A 370 -6.47 15.63 -10.86
C VAL A 370 -5.77 14.89 -12.00
N VAL A 371 -6.04 13.59 -12.10
CA VAL A 371 -5.54 12.71 -13.16
C VAL A 371 -6.71 11.97 -13.81
N PHE A 372 -6.55 11.57 -15.07
CA PHE A 372 -7.48 10.72 -15.78
C PHE A 372 -6.84 9.36 -16.03
N LEU A 373 -7.45 8.30 -15.52
CA LEU A 373 -6.94 6.92 -15.58
C LEU A 373 -8.12 5.97 -15.78
N ALA A 374 -7.96 4.95 -16.64
CA ALA A 374 -8.99 3.93 -16.86
C ALA A 374 -10.40 4.52 -17.10
N SER A 375 -10.47 5.54 -17.96
CA SER A 375 -11.71 6.28 -18.31
C SER A 375 -12.41 6.98 -17.14
N ARG A 376 -11.68 7.28 -16.05
CA ARG A 376 -12.21 7.95 -14.84
C ARG A 376 -11.26 9.02 -14.33
N PHE A 377 -11.81 10.02 -13.66
CA PHE A 377 -11.04 11.05 -12.98
C PHE A 377 -10.77 10.68 -11.53
N PHE A 378 -9.56 10.99 -11.08
CA PHE A 378 -9.13 10.79 -9.71
C PHE A 378 -8.40 12.03 -9.21
N LEU A 379 -8.53 12.33 -7.92
CA LEU A 379 -7.60 13.19 -7.21
C LEU A 379 -6.45 12.32 -6.68
N GLN A 380 -5.26 12.49 -7.24
CA GLN A 380 -4.05 11.83 -6.76
C GLN A 380 -3.41 12.67 -5.65
N ILE A 381 -3.04 12.02 -4.56
CA ILE A 381 -2.31 12.63 -3.44
C ILE A 381 -1.01 11.86 -3.26
N THR A 382 0.14 12.47 -3.54
CA THR A 382 1.46 11.87 -3.27
C THR A 382 2.12 12.66 -2.13
N PRO A 383 2.10 12.15 -0.89
CA PRO A 383 2.74 12.79 0.25
C PRO A 383 4.25 12.98 0.03
N THR A 384 4.79 14.05 0.60
CA THR A 384 6.23 14.34 0.62
C THR A 384 6.52 15.32 1.74
N TRP A 385 7.79 15.61 1.97
CA TRP A 385 8.21 16.72 2.83
C TRP A 385 8.85 17.82 1.99
N LEU A 386 8.79 19.06 2.51
CA LEU A 386 9.33 20.24 1.87
C LEU A 386 10.12 21.07 2.89
N LEU A 387 11.25 21.63 2.47
CA LEU A 387 12.08 22.52 3.28
C LEU A 387 12.01 23.97 2.78
N THR A 388 11.86 24.92 3.69
CA THR A 388 12.01 26.36 3.38
C THR A 388 12.98 27.02 4.34
N GLU A 389 13.48 28.20 3.99
CA GLU A 389 14.41 28.97 4.85
C GLU A 389 13.68 29.74 5.95
N ASP A 390 12.57 30.38 5.59
CA ASP A 390 11.82 31.35 6.38
C ASP A 390 10.34 30.98 6.56
N GLY A 391 9.96 29.76 6.17
CA GLY A 391 8.57 29.30 6.11
C GLY A 391 7.91 29.47 4.74
N LYS A 392 8.58 30.13 3.78
CA LYS A 392 8.04 30.45 2.44
C LYS A 392 9.02 30.17 1.30
N THR A 393 10.28 30.54 1.46
CA THR A 393 11.33 30.46 0.45
C THR A 393 11.87 29.04 0.36
N ILE A 394 11.56 28.35 -0.74
CA ILE A 394 11.81 26.91 -0.91
C ILE A 394 13.28 26.62 -1.13
N LYS A 395 13.86 25.79 -0.25
CA LYS A 395 15.22 25.27 -0.39
C LYS A 395 15.28 24.24 -1.51
N GLY A 396 16.35 24.28 -2.30
CA GLY A 396 16.64 23.29 -3.35
C GLY A 396 18.07 22.78 -3.22
N GLY A 397 18.45 21.84 -4.10
CA GLY A 397 19.77 21.24 -4.15
C GLY A 397 19.84 19.81 -3.60
N PRO A 398 20.97 19.10 -3.80
CA PRO A 398 21.12 17.68 -3.45
C PRO A 398 20.92 17.38 -1.96
N GLU A 399 21.29 18.33 -1.10
CA GLU A 399 21.18 18.19 0.36
C GLU A 399 19.73 18.09 0.84
N VAL A 400 18.79 18.76 0.16
CA VAL A 400 17.36 18.70 0.49
C VAL A 400 16.82 17.28 0.31
N GLY A 401 17.24 16.59 -0.76
CA GLY A 401 16.86 15.20 -1.02
C GLY A 401 17.34 14.27 0.10
N ARG A 402 18.60 14.40 0.54
CA ARG A 402 19.17 13.62 1.65
C ARG A 402 18.37 13.82 2.94
N VAL A 403 18.00 15.06 3.27
CA VAL A 403 17.21 15.37 4.46
C VAL A 403 15.80 14.82 4.35
N VAL A 404 15.08 15.09 3.25
CA VAL A 404 13.70 14.62 3.03
C VAL A 404 13.62 13.08 3.04
N ASN A 405 14.63 12.39 2.48
CA ASN A 405 14.70 10.93 2.48
C ASN A 405 14.76 10.30 3.88
N ARG A 406 15.14 11.06 4.93
CA ARG A 406 15.09 10.55 6.31
C ARG A 406 13.66 10.25 6.77
N TRP A 407 12.67 10.96 6.21
CA TRP A 407 11.25 10.64 6.42
C TRP A 407 10.78 9.65 5.35
N VAL A 408 10.83 10.03 4.08
CA VAL A 408 10.21 9.26 2.98
C VAL A 408 10.79 7.85 2.86
N GLY A 409 12.09 7.65 3.12
CA GLY A 409 12.73 6.32 3.04
C GLY A 409 12.30 5.34 4.15
N ARG A 410 11.79 5.86 5.28
CA ARG A 410 11.30 5.05 6.41
C ARG A 410 9.82 4.70 6.26
N GLU A 411 9.09 5.46 5.44
CA GLU A 411 7.66 5.24 5.23
C GLU A 411 7.41 3.85 4.60
N ARG A 412 6.37 3.18 5.10
CA ARG A 412 5.80 1.96 4.53
C ARG A 412 4.36 2.22 4.14
N ASN A 413 3.69 1.22 3.56
CA ASN A 413 2.33 1.36 3.05
C ASN A 413 1.36 1.97 4.06
N LEU A 414 1.47 1.62 5.35
CA LEU A 414 0.62 2.17 6.40
C LEU A 414 0.92 3.66 6.67
N ASN A 415 2.18 4.10 6.64
CA ASN A 415 2.56 5.51 6.73
C ASN A 415 2.02 6.32 5.54
N VAL A 416 2.13 5.77 4.32
CA VAL A 416 1.58 6.42 3.13
C VAL A 416 0.06 6.55 3.24
N LEU A 417 -0.63 5.50 3.69
CA LEU A 417 -2.07 5.57 3.93
C LEU A 417 -2.42 6.59 5.02
N TYR A 418 -1.66 6.64 6.11
CA TYR A 418 -1.78 7.64 7.16
C TYR A 418 -1.72 9.05 6.58
N HIS A 419 -0.74 9.34 5.72
CA HIS A 419 -0.61 10.64 5.05
C HIS A 419 -1.77 10.93 4.10
N VAL A 420 -2.17 9.98 3.25
CA VAL A 420 -3.28 10.16 2.30
C VAL A 420 -4.57 10.44 3.05
N ARG A 421 -4.84 9.73 4.15
CA ARG A 421 -6.01 9.97 5.01
C ARG A 421 -5.94 11.34 5.69
N PHE A 422 -4.77 11.75 6.18
CA PHE A 422 -4.55 13.08 6.75
C PHE A 422 -4.89 14.18 5.73
N TRP A 423 -4.32 14.10 4.53
CA TRP A 423 -4.60 15.04 3.45
C TRP A 423 -6.08 15.04 3.07
N THR A 424 -6.70 13.86 2.93
CA THR A 424 -8.14 13.74 2.67
C THR A 424 -8.97 14.50 3.72
N SER A 425 -8.63 14.36 5.00
CA SER A 425 -9.30 15.08 6.09
C SER A 425 -9.15 16.60 5.96
N VAL A 426 -7.95 17.08 5.64
CA VAL A 426 -7.66 18.51 5.47
C VAL A 426 -8.42 19.10 4.29
N LEU A 427 -8.55 18.36 3.19
CA LEU A 427 -9.24 18.80 1.98
C LEU A 427 -10.76 18.91 2.17
N ARG A 428 -11.34 18.07 3.04
CA ARG A 428 -12.78 17.89 3.17
C ARG A 428 -13.52 19.06 3.86
N ARG A 429 -12.90 19.73 4.83
CA ARG A 429 -13.47 20.82 5.69
C ARG A 429 -14.75 20.53 6.50
N GLY A 430 -15.48 19.45 6.24
CA GLY A 430 -16.75 19.13 6.91
C GLY A 430 -17.23 17.71 6.61
N PRO A 431 -18.47 17.33 6.98
CA PRO A 431 -19.06 16.07 6.55
C PRO A 431 -19.33 16.04 5.03
N GLY A 432 -19.42 14.85 4.44
CA GLY A 432 -19.63 14.66 3.00
C GLY A 432 -18.36 14.38 2.17
N PRO A 433 -18.38 14.52 0.85
CA PRO A 433 -17.19 14.41 -0.01
C PRO A 433 -16.28 15.65 0.10
N ILE A 434 -15.09 15.59 -0.50
CA ILE A 434 -14.28 16.78 -0.73
C ILE A 434 -14.91 17.57 -1.88
N CYS A 435 -15.54 18.71 -1.57
CA CYS A 435 -16.23 19.54 -2.54
C CYS A 435 -15.33 20.67 -3.04
N VAL A 436 -14.79 20.55 -4.26
CA VAL A 436 -13.95 21.56 -4.91
C VAL A 436 -14.84 22.47 -5.74
N LYS A 437 -14.81 23.79 -5.49
CA LYS A 437 -15.51 24.76 -6.34
C LYS A 437 -14.77 24.92 -7.66
N VAL A 438 -15.49 24.76 -8.76
CA VAL A 438 -14.98 24.83 -10.14
C VAL A 438 -15.93 25.73 -10.94
N GLY A 439 -15.55 27.01 -11.09
CA GLY A 439 -16.51 28.02 -11.53
C GLY A 439 -17.65 28.21 -10.52
N GLU A 440 -18.87 28.29 -11.04
CA GLU A 440 -20.13 28.27 -10.29
C GLU A 440 -20.62 26.83 -10.00
N GLN A 441 -19.87 25.83 -10.49
CA GLN A 441 -20.15 24.40 -10.33
C GLN A 441 -19.21 23.77 -9.28
N THR A 442 -19.38 22.47 -9.03
CA THR A 442 -18.53 21.71 -8.10
C THR A 442 -17.99 20.44 -8.74
N MET A 443 -16.80 20.04 -8.27
CA MET A 443 -16.24 18.71 -8.44
C MET A 443 -16.19 18.04 -7.07
N ASP A 444 -16.93 16.95 -6.90
CA ASP A 444 -16.99 16.22 -5.63
C ASP A 444 -16.10 14.98 -5.70
N VAL A 445 -15.19 14.88 -4.74
CA VAL A 445 -14.18 13.81 -4.66
C VAL A 445 -14.47 12.93 -3.45
N SER A 446 -14.41 11.62 -3.63
CA SER A 446 -14.61 10.64 -2.57
C SER A 446 -13.56 10.80 -1.46
N THR A 447 -13.94 10.42 -0.24
CA THR A 447 -13.00 10.35 0.90
C THR A 447 -12.46 8.94 1.13
N VAL A 448 -12.94 7.99 0.33
CA VAL A 448 -12.49 6.61 0.33
C VAL A 448 -11.55 6.44 -0.87
N PRO A 449 -10.27 6.08 -0.64
CA PRO A 449 -9.38 5.80 -1.74
C PRO A 449 -9.87 4.66 -2.61
N ALA A 450 -9.57 4.74 -3.90
CA ALA A 450 -9.74 3.62 -4.81
C ALA A 450 -8.89 2.44 -4.35
N PHE A 451 -9.30 1.25 -4.78
CA PHE A 451 -8.60 0.02 -4.46
C PHE A 451 -8.54 -0.87 -5.70
N VAL A 452 -7.57 -1.78 -5.69
CA VAL A 452 -7.44 -2.85 -6.67
C VAL A 452 -7.57 -4.17 -5.93
N CYS A 453 -8.34 -5.10 -6.49
CA CYS A 453 -8.35 -6.49 -6.04
C CYS A 453 -7.43 -7.32 -6.94
N GLN A 454 -6.60 -8.16 -6.33
CA GLN A 454 -5.76 -9.13 -7.01
C GLN A 454 -6.16 -10.53 -6.57
N SER A 455 -6.03 -11.53 -7.45
CA SER A 455 -6.41 -12.92 -7.18
C SER A 455 -5.32 -13.73 -6.46
N TYR A 456 -4.30 -13.04 -5.96
CA TYR A 456 -3.16 -13.65 -5.27
C TYR A 456 -2.67 -12.72 -4.15
N GLY A 457 -2.08 -13.30 -3.10
CA GLY A 457 -1.61 -12.56 -1.92
C GLY A 457 -0.84 -13.40 -0.91
N ILE A 458 -0.84 -12.96 0.35
CA ILE A 458 -0.27 -13.69 1.49
C ILE A 458 -1.41 -14.17 2.39
N ALA A 459 -1.65 -15.47 2.45
CA ALA A 459 -2.67 -16.06 3.30
C ALA A 459 -2.34 -15.85 4.79
N GLY A 460 -3.32 -15.35 5.55
CA GLY A 460 -3.18 -15.08 6.99
C GLY A 460 -2.59 -13.71 7.34
N ASP A 461 -2.21 -12.88 6.37
CA ASP A 461 -1.76 -11.49 6.58
C ASP A 461 -2.86 -10.46 6.27
N GLN A 462 -4.09 -10.90 6.01
CA GLN A 462 -5.23 -10.00 5.84
C GLN A 462 -5.51 -9.27 7.17
N LYS A 463 -5.41 -7.94 7.17
CA LYS A 463 -5.69 -7.08 8.31
C LYS A 463 -6.71 -6.03 7.95
N ASP A 464 -7.52 -5.60 8.92
CA ASP A 464 -8.27 -4.36 8.78
C ASP A 464 -7.29 -3.18 8.88
N ILE A 465 -6.80 -2.74 7.72
CA ILE A 465 -5.78 -1.70 7.63
C ILE A 465 -6.25 -0.39 8.30
N LEU A 466 -7.56 -0.10 8.35
CA LEU A 466 -8.07 1.12 8.96
C LEU A 466 -8.10 1.05 10.48
N GLU A 467 -8.44 -0.10 11.05
CA GLU A 467 -8.35 -0.31 12.51
C GLU A 467 -6.88 -0.30 12.95
N VAL A 468 -6.00 -0.99 12.23
CA VAL A 468 -4.54 -0.96 12.49
C VAL A 468 -3.98 0.46 12.37
N LEU A 469 -4.46 1.24 11.39
CA LEU A 469 -4.05 2.64 11.22
C LEU A 469 -4.42 3.50 12.42
N ASP A 470 -5.60 3.30 13.00
CA ASP A 470 -6.04 4.05 14.18
C ASP A 470 -5.18 3.79 15.42
N GLU A 471 -4.72 2.54 15.58
CA GLU A 471 -3.84 2.13 16.69
C GLU A 471 -2.44 2.72 16.55
N ILE A 472 -1.88 2.69 15.32
CA ILE A 472 -0.48 3.05 15.05
C ILE A 472 -0.32 4.56 14.71
N ALA A 473 -1.40 5.26 14.38
CA ALA A 473 -1.36 6.69 14.03
C ALA A 473 -0.65 7.61 15.06
N PRO A 474 -0.81 7.44 16.39
CA PRO A 474 -0.06 8.22 17.38
C PRO A 474 1.44 7.91 17.36
N GLU A 475 1.81 6.65 17.12
CA GLU A 475 3.22 6.22 17.03
C GLU A 475 3.89 6.84 15.80
N ILE A 476 3.22 6.80 14.64
CA ILE A 476 3.71 7.46 13.41
C ILE A 476 3.93 8.96 13.65
N ALA A 477 2.97 9.63 14.29
CA ALA A 477 3.11 11.05 14.59
C ALA A 477 4.29 11.34 15.54
N LEU A 478 4.52 10.47 16.52
CA LEU A 478 5.63 10.60 17.46
C LEU A 478 6.99 10.33 16.80
N GLU A 479 7.07 9.33 15.93
CA GLU A 479 8.27 9.04 15.13
C GLU A 479 8.63 10.20 14.21
N GLU A 480 7.64 10.80 13.53
CA GLU A 480 7.81 12.01 12.72
C GLU A 480 8.35 13.19 13.54
N GLU A 481 7.84 13.37 14.76
CA GLU A 481 8.22 14.47 15.66
C GLU A 481 9.63 14.31 16.22
N ASN A 482 10.01 13.08 16.57
CA ASN A 482 11.29 12.73 17.20
C ASN A 482 12.45 12.57 16.20
N LEU A 483 12.20 12.71 14.90
CA LEU A 483 13.24 12.73 13.88
C LEU A 483 14.13 13.97 14.05
N GLU A 484 15.23 13.78 14.76
CA GLU A 484 16.33 14.74 14.85
C GLU A 484 17.08 14.78 13.53
N VAL A 485 17.28 15.98 13.00
CA VAL A 485 18.12 16.20 11.83
C VAL A 485 19.41 16.82 12.32
N GLU A 486 20.50 16.05 12.26
CA GLU A 486 21.84 16.63 12.37
C GLU A 486 21.99 17.78 11.39
N THR A 487 22.27 18.96 11.93
CA THR A 487 22.55 20.16 11.16
C THR A 487 24.01 20.08 10.76
N TYR A 488 24.30 19.75 9.50
CA TYR A 488 25.69 19.70 9.05
C TYR A 488 26.30 21.10 9.19
N ALA A 489 27.31 21.20 10.05
CA ALA A 489 28.35 22.19 9.87
C ALA A 489 29.03 21.85 8.54
N SER A 490 29.22 22.86 7.71
CA SER A 490 29.94 22.78 6.43
C SER A 490 31.23 21.95 6.56
N GLY A 491 31.31 20.83 5.85
CA GLY A 491 32.54 20.06 5.72
C GLY A 491 32.28 18.58 5.43
N ASP A 492 32.56 18.20 4.19
CA ASP A 492 32.99 16.88 3.73
C ASP A 492 32.06 15.68 3.96
N GLU A 493 31.47 15.18 2.87
CA GLU A 493 31.70 13.81 2.37
C GLU A 493 30.90 13.64 1.06
N GLU A 494 31.65 13.51 -0.04
CA GLU A 494 31.15 13.02 -1.33
C GLU A 494 30.76 11.56 -1.13
N ASP A 495 29.48 11.25 -1.21
CA ASP A 495 29.02 9.87 -1.37
C ASP A 495 28.09 9.78 -2.57
N ASP A 496 28.55 8.94 -3.48
CA ASP A 496 28.07 8.62 -4.81
C ASP A 496 26.69 7.94 -4.70
N PHE A 497 25.62 8.60 -5.14
CA PHE A 497 24.33 7.95 -5.33
C PHE A 497 23.72 8.32 -6.67
N THR A 498 23.58 7.28 -7.48
CA THR A 498 23.00 7.22 -8.82
C THR A 498 21.60 7.82 -8.88
N ASP A 499 21.41 8.73 -9.84
CA ASP A 499 20.14 9.24 -10.31
C ASP A 499 19.12 8.11 -10.49
N PHE A 500 17.99 8.21 -9.79
CA PHE A 500 16.74 7.68 -10.31
C PHE A 500 16.34 8.59 -11.46
N ALA A 501 16.66 8.16 -12.68
CA ALA A 501 16.25 8.81 -13.90
C ALA A 501 14.73 9.03 -13.88
N ASP A 502 14.33 10.31 -13.81
CA ASP A 502 13.03 10.77 -14.28
C ASP A 502 13.05 10.60 -15.81
N ASP A 503 12.29 9.63 -16.33
CA ASP A 503 11.92 9.59 -17.74
C ASP A 503 11.04 10.81 -18.05
N GLN A 504 11.68 11.92 -18.40
CA GLN A 504 11.10 13.00 -19.18
C GLN A 504 11.80 13.06 -20.53
N GLU A 505 11.32 12.23 -21.46
CA GLU A 505 11.56 12.49 -22.87
C GLU A 505 10.75 13.72 -23.30
N ALA A 506 11.52 14.80 -23.46
CA ALA A 506 11.41 15.87 -24.43
C ALA A 506 10.16 15.87 -25.33
N ARG A 507 9.38 16.96 -25.24
CA ARG A 507 8.75 17.59 -26.41
C ARG A 507 8.78 19.11 -26.23
N ASP A 508 9.92 19.69 -26.64
CA ASP A 508 9.93 21.00 -27.28
C ASP A 508 9.90 20.73 -28.80
N ASP A 509 8.74 21.01 -29.40
CA ASP A 509 8.54 21.68 -30.69
C ASP A 509 7.04 21.96 -30.89
#